data_AF-A0A9D8IQL9-F1
#
_entry.id   AF-A0A9D8IQL9-F1
#
_cell.length_a   1.000
_cell.length_b   1.000
_cell.length_c   1.000
_cell.angle_alpha   90.00
_cell.angle_beta   90.00
_cell.angle_gamma   90.00
#
_symmetry.space_group_name_H-M   'P 1'
#
loop_
_entity.id
_entity.type
_entity.pdbx_description
1 polymer ?
#
loop_
_entity_poly.entity_id
_entity_poly.type
_entity_poly.pdbx_seq_one_letter_code
_entity_poly.pdbx_strand_id
1 'polypeptide(L)'
;MKVIEETEGLSCVALNRTLAAMQTLGMRAVRTDADAVTLLEAMGVDGLVIGTISMWDPYPPPKIGLAAQLYVRPGMTNPATFQPIDPAVPASAASGSFDASNHATLAALRRYSDARHQPGGPYGDEIYLVEMSRYAEFASHEILARILQSLLPPPCR
;
A
#
# COMPACT_ATOMS: atom_id res chain seq x y z
N MET A 1 -6.84 3.29 8.16
CA MET A 1 -6.78 3.43 6.69
C MET A 1 -6.81 4.91 6.32
N LYS A 2 -5.78 5.66 6.74
CA LYS A 2 -5.66 7.13 6.55
C LYS A 2 -4.46 7.50 5.66
N VAL A 3 -3.50 6.58 5.54
CA VAL A 3 -2.21 6.78 4.85
C VAL A 3 -2.34 6.95 3.33
N ILE A 4 -3.33 6.31 2.69
CA ILE A 4 -3.52 6.45 1.23
C ILE A 4 -4.19 7.79 0.90
N GLU A 5 -5.12 8.28 1.74
CA GLU A 5 -5.78 9.59 1.56
C GLU A 5 -4.82 10.77 1.74
N GLU A 6 -3.73 10.60 2.49
CA GLU A 6 -2.68 11.61 2.64
C GLU A 6 -1.79 11.76 1.40
N THR A 7 -1.93 10.88 0.40
CA THR A 7 -1.20 11.00 -0.86
C THR A 7 -2.00 11.88 -1.82
N GLU A 8 -1.40 13.01 -2.22
CA GLU A 8 -2.01 14.00 -3.11
C GLU A 8 -2.51 13.34 -4.41
N GLY A 9 -3.80 13.52 -4.73
CA GLY A 9 -4.40 13.01 -5.97
C GLY A 9 -5.00 11.60 -5.92
N LEU A 10 -4.97 10.89 -4.78
CA LEU A 10 -5.61 9.59 -4.61
C LEU A 10 -6.90 9.68 -3.77
N SER A 11 -8.04 9.35 -4.36
CA SER A 11 -9.31 9.22 -3.63
C SER A 11 -9.57 7.77 -3.26
N CYS A 12 -9.54 7.46 -1.97
CA CYS A 12 -9.86 6.12 -1.48
C CYS A 12 -11.36 5.86 -1.45
N VAL A 13 -11.76 4.67 -1.87
CA VAL A 13 -13.14 4.21 -1.67
C VAL A 13 -13.30 3.69 -0.24
N ALA A 14 -14.41 4.03 0.41
CA ALA A 14 -14.72 3.56 1.75
C ALA A 14 -14.79 2.03 1.81
N LEU A 15 -14.19 1.43 2.85
CA LEU A 15 -14.13 -0.01 3.04
C LEU A 15 -15.50 -0.70 2.96
N ASN A 16 -16.54 -0.07 3.52
CA ASN A 16 -17.91 -0.62 3.49
C ASN A 16 -18.44 -0.79 2.07
N ARG A 17 -18.08 0.10 1.14
CA ARG A 17 -18.46 -0.01 -0.28
C ARG A 17 -17.73 -1.17 -0.94
N THR A 18 -16.45 -1.35 -0.64
CA THR A 18 -15.68 -2.51 -1.12
C THR A 18 -16.23 -3.83 -0.59
N LEU A 19 -16.55 -3.91 0.71
CA LEU A 19 -17.13 -5.10 1.31
C LEU A 19 -18.51 -5.43 0.74
N ALA A 20 -19.35 -4.41 0.50
CA ALA A 20 -20.66 -4.60 -0.13
C ALA A 20 -20.52 -5.16 -1.57
N ALA A 21 -19.61 -4.60 -2.37
CA ALA A 21 -19.33 -5.10 -3.72
C ALA A 21 -18.82 -6.55 -3.71
N MET A 22 -17.89 -6.88 -2.81
CA MET A 22 -17.40 -8.25 -2.64
C MET A 22 -18.53 -9.22 -2.23
N GLN A 23 -19.41 -8.81 -1.32
CA GLN A 23 -20.57 -9.61 -0.91
C GLN A 23 -21.55 -9.84 -2.07
N THR A 24 -21.84 -8.82 -2.88
CA THR A 24 -22.69 -8.96 -4.08
C THR A 24 -22.11 -9.93 -5.10
N LEU A 25 -20.79 -9.95 -5.27
CA LEU A 25 -20.09 -10.88 -6.15
C LEU A 25 -19.89 -12.28 -5.54
N GLY A 26 -20.33 -12.52 -4.30
CA GLY A 26 -20.08 -13.77 -3.58
C GLY A 26 -18.61 -14.01 -3.24
N MET A 27 -17.77 -12.98 -3.32
CA MET A 27 -16.33 -13.04 -3.08
C MET A 27 -16.02 -12.87 -1.61
N ARG A 28 -15.43 -13.88 -0.98
CA ARG A 28 -14.95 -13.80 0.42
C ARG A 28 -13.54 -13.24 0.53
N ALA A 29 -12.74 -13.43 -0.52
CA ALA A 29 -11.38 -12.93 -0.63
C ALA A 29 -11.02 -12.87 -2.12
N VAL A 30 -10.18 -11.91 -2.48
CA VAL A 30 -9.57 -11.84 -3.82
C VAL A 30 -8.36 -12.77 -3.83
N ARG A 31 -8.39 -13.83 -4.64
CA ARG A 31 -7.32 -14.86 -4.65
C ARG A 31 -6.59 -14.95 -5.99
N THR A 32 -7.26 -14.52 -7.06
CA THR A 32 -6.72 -14.58 -8.42
C THR A 32 -6.73 -13.20 -9.06
N ASP A 33 -5.90 -13.03 -10.10
CA ASP A 33 -5.89 -11.80 -10.89
C ASP A 33 -7.28 -11.53 -11.52
N ALA A 34 -7.97 -12.59 -11.96
CA ALA A 34 -9.33 -12.49 -12.51
C ALA A 34 -10.35 -11.97 -11.49
N ASP A 35 -10.25 -12.38 -10.21
CA ASP A 35 -11.10 -11.85 -9.14
C ASP A 35 -10.84 -10.35 -8.92
N ALA A 36 -9.58 -9.92 -9.01
CA ALA A 36 -9.18 -8.53 -8.82
C ALA A 36 -9.77 -7.63 -9.91
N VAL A 37 -9.68 -8.07 -11.18
CA VAL A 37 -10.28 -7.36 -12.33
C VAL A 37 -11.79 -7.28 -12.19
N THR A 38 -12.44 -8.39 -11.84
CA THR A 38 -13.90 -8.44 -11.65
C THR A 38 -14.37 -7.47 -10.58
N LEU A 39 -13.65 -7.39 -9.44
CA LEU A 39 -13.96 -6.44 -8.37
C LEU A 39 -13.71 -4.98 -8.80
N LEU A 40 -12.63 -4.73 -9.55
CA LEU A 40 -12.30 -3.40 -10.08
C LEU A 40 -13.41 -2.89 -11.01
N GLU A 41 -13.89 -3.73 -11.93
CA GLU A 41 -14.99 -3.41 -12.84
C GLU A 41 -16.32 -3.21 -12.10
N ALA A 42 -16.65 -4.09 -11.16
CA ALA A 42 -17.88 -4.00 -10.37
C ALA A 42 -17.93 -2.72 -9.51
N MET A 43 -16.79 -2.27 -8.99
CA MET A 43 -16.71 -1.03 -8.22
C MET A 43 -16.63 0.23 -9.10
N GLY A 44 -16.25 0.09 -10.37
CA GLY A 44 -16.03 1.22 -11.27
C GLY A 44 -14.91 2.15 -10.81
N VAL A 45 -13.85 1.60 -10.21
CA VAL A 45 -12.67 2.37 -9.74
C VAL A 45 -11.59 2.42 -10.82
N ASP A 46 -10.66 3.35 -10.69
CA ASP A 46 -9.55 3.50 -11.65
C ASP A 46 -8.37 2.57 -11.32
N GLY A 47 -8.23 2.21 -10.03
CA GLY A 47 -7.25 1.24 -9.58
C GLY A 47 -7.68 0.55 -8.29
N LEU A 48 -7.14 -0.65 -8.08
CA LEU A 48 -7.36 -1.48 -6.92
C LEU A 48 -6.02 -1.92 -6.35
N VAL A 49 -5.77 -1.58 -5.08
CA VAL A 49 -4.58 -2.04 -4.35
C VAL A 49 -4.97 -3.23 -3.50
N ILE A 50 -4.27 -4.35 -3.68
CA ILE A 50 -4.45 -5.57 -2.91
C ILE A 50 -3.18 -5.81 -2.12
N GLY A 51 -3.31 -5.80 -0.79
CA GLY A 51 -2.21 -6.06 0.13
C GLY A 51 -2.38 -7.41 0.83
N THR A 52 -1.27 -8.10 1.04
CA THR A 52 -1.18 -9.30 1.88
C THR A 52 -0.12 -9.09 2.96
N ILE A 53 -0.43 -9.53 4.17
CA ILE A 53 0.51 -9.52 5.29
C ILE A 53 1.16 -10.90 5.35
N SER A 54 2.46 -10.98 5.05
CA SER A 54 3.23 -12.23 5.06
C SER A 54 3.86 -12.52 6.42
N MET A 55 4.10 -11.48 7.23
CA MET A 55 4.66 -11.59 8.57
C MET A 55 4.05 -10.54 9.48
N TRP A 56 3.73 -10.93 10.71
CA TRP A 56 3.17 -10.03 11.71
C TRP A 56 3.69 -10.44 13.10
N ASP A 57 4.58 -9.63 13.65
CA ASP A 57 5.09 -9.76 15.02
C ASP A 57 4.96 -8.39 15.73
N PRO A 58 3.98 -8.23 16.65
CA PRO A 58 3.77 -6.98 17.36
C PRO A 58 4.72 -6.78 18.55
N TYR A 59 5.51 -7.78 18.93
CA TYR A 59 6.36 -7.69 20.11
C TYR A 59 7.66 -6.95 19.81
N PRO A 60 8.16 -6.09 20.73
CA PRO A 60 9.40 -5.34 20.49
C PRO A 60 10.62 -6.26 20.33
N PRO A 61 11.43 -6.10 19.27
CA PRO A 61 11.28 -5.15 18.15
C PRO A 61 10.23 -5.61 17.12
N PRO A 62 9.25 -4.75 16.75
CA PRO A 62 8.15 -5.16 15.88
C PRO A 62 8.63 -5.53 14.48
N LYS A 63 7.93 -6.49 13.86
CA LYS A 63 8.24 -6.99 12.52
C LYS A 63 6.98 -7.12 11.70
N ILE A 64 7.01 -6.62 10.47
CA ILE A 64 5.90 -6.76 9.54
C ILE A 64 6.40 -7.05 8.14
N GLY A 65 5.83 -8.05 7.50
CA GLY A 65 6.03 -8.40 6.11
C GLY A 65 4.79 -8.02 5.33
N LEU A 66 4.95 -7.18 4.32
CA LEU A 66 3.87 -6.73 3.47
C LEU A 66 4.23 -6.96 2.01
N ALA A 67 3.24 -7.39 1.24
CA ALA A 67 3.28 -7.35 -0.21
C ALA A 67 2.01 -6.68 -0.69
N ALA A 68 2.11 -5.83 -1.70
CA ALA A 68 0.96 -5.23 -2.34
C ALA A 68 1.10 -5.22 -3.85
N GLN A 69 -0.04 -5.32 -4.52
CA GLN A 69 -0.18 -5.31 -5.97
C GLN A 69 -1.21 -4.25 -6.34
N LEU A 70 -0.94 -3.52 -7.42
CA LEU A 70 -1.83 -2.52 -7.99
C LEU A 70 -2.40 -3.05 -9.30
N TYR A 71 -3.71 -3.15 -9.38
CA TYR A 71 -4.45 -3.34 -10.63
C TYR A 71 -5.03 -2.01 -11.07
N VAL A 72 -5.14 -1.81 -12.37
CA VAL A 72 -5.68 -0.59 -12.97
C VAL A 72 -6.75 -0.94 -13.98
N ARG A 73 -7.62 0.03 -14.26
CA ARG A 73 -8.67 -0.14 -15.27
C ARG A 73 -8.08 -0.39 -16.67
N PRO A 74 -8.72 -1.23 -17.50
CA PRO A 74 -8.40 -1.33 -18.92
C PRO A 74 -8.35 0.05 -19.61
N GLY A 75 -7.34 0.25 -20.46
CA GLY A 75 -7.17 1.51 -21.20
C GLY A 75 -6.34 2.58 -20.49
N MET A 76 -5.87 2.32 -19.26
CA MET A 76 -4.79 3.10 -18.67
C MET A 76 -3.45 2.79 -19.34
N THR A 77 -2.67 3.84 -19.59
CA THR A 77 -1.32 3.75 -20.14
C THR A 77 -0.32 3.82 -19.00
N ASN A 78 0.69 2.96 -19.02
CA ASN A 78 1.80 3.03 -18.08
C ASN A 78 2.61 4.30 -18.37
N PRO A 79 2.74 5.25 -17.43
CA PRO A 79 3.48 6.49 -17.68
C PRO A 79 5.00 6.27 -17.83
N ALA A 80 5.55 5.17 -17.34
CA ALA A 80 6.97 4.85 -17.49
C ALA A 80 7.30 4.27 -18.88
N THR A 81 6.45 3.41 -19.42
CA THR A 81 6.70 2.72 -20.71
C THR A 81 5.88 3.27 -21.88
N PHE A 82 4.89 4.12 -21.60
CA PHE A 82 3.88 4.60 -22.54
C PHE A 82 3.10 3.48 -23.26
N GLN A 83 3.11 2.26 -22.72
CA GLN A 83 2.36 1.13 -23.26
C GLN A 83 1.02 0.96 -22.53
N PRO A 84 -0.04 0.46 -23.21
CA PRO A 84 -1.27 0.06 -22.54
C PRO A 84 -0.97 -0.98 -21.47
N ILE A 85 -1.54 -0.80 -20.28
CA ILE A 85 -1.44 -1.80 -19.22
C ILE A 85 -2.47 -2.89 -19.52
N ASP A 86 -2.01 -4.14 -19.57
CA ASP A 86 -2.91 -5.29 -19.67
C ASP A 86 -3.67 -5.42 -18.33
N PRO A 87 -5.01 -5.31 -18.34
CA PRO A 87 -5.80 -5.36 -17.12
C PRO A 87 -5.73 -6.74 -16.43
N ALA A 88 -5.38 -7.81 -17.15
CA ALA A 88 -5.32 -9.16 -16.59
C ALA A 88 -4.10 -9.40 -15.70
N VAL A 89 -3.15 -8.46 -15.65
CA VAL A 89 -1.93 -8.55 -14.83
C VAL A 89 -1.81 -7.31 -13.92
N PRO A 90 -1.15 -7.43 -12.76
CA PRO A 90 -0.91 -6.27 -11.91
C PRO A 90 -0.01 -5.26 -12.63
N ALA A 91 -0.42 -3.99 -12.63
CA ALA A 91 0.33 -2.87 -13.20
C ALA A 91 1.67 -2.66 -12.49
N SER A 92 1.70 -2.89 -11.19
CA SER A 92 2.89 -2.85 -10.36
C SER A 92 2.69 -3.71 -9.12
N ALA A 93 3.79 -4.26 -8.60
CA ALA A 93 3.81 -5.01 -7.36
C ALA A 93 5.07 -4.67 -6.57
N ALA A 94 4.93 -4.57 -5.26
CA ALA A 94 6.05 -4.40 -4.35
C ALA A 94 5.88 -5.30 -3.12
N SER A 95 7.00 -5.77 -2.59
CA SER A 95 7.04 -6.49 -1.32
C SER A 95 8.21 -6.03 -0.48
N GLY A 96 8.09 -6.22 0.83
CA GLY A 96 9.09 -5.81 1.79
C GLY A 96 8.86 -6.45 3.16
N SER A 97 9.98 -6.72 3.84
CA SER A 97 9.98 -7.06 5.25
C SER A 97 10.60 -5.91 6.04
N PHE A 98 9.89 -5.44 7.05
CA PHE A 98 10.25 -4.31 7.89
C PHE A 98 10.46 -4.83 9.31
N ASP A 99 11.71 -5.22 9.59
CA ASP A 99 12.16 -5.60 10.92
C ASP A 99 12.75 -4.37 11.62
N ALA A 100 12.19 -4.00 12.78
CA ALA A 100 12.65 -2.84 13.55
C ALA A 100 14.03 -3.04 14.19
N SER A 101 14.56 -4.26 14.24
CA SER A 101 15.96 -4.50 14.63
C SER A 101 16.97 -4.11 13.54
N ASN A 102 16.52 -3.92 12.30
CA ASN A 102 17.39 -3.53 11.19
C ASN A 102 17.56 -2.00 11.12
N HIS A 103 18.80 -1.54 11.11
CA HIS A 103 19.14 -0.12 10.97
C HIS A 103 18.58 0.54 9.71
N ALA A 104 18.46 -0.19 8.60
CA ALA A 104 17.87 0.34 7.37
C ALA A 104 16.38 0.68 7.55
N THR A 105 15.63 -0.19 8.25
CA THR A 105 14.22 0.03 8.59
C THR A 105 14.06 1.21 9.52
N LEU A 106 14.91 1.30 10.56
CA LEU A 106 14.90 2.43 11.51
C LEU A 106 15.22 3.76 10.81
N ALA A 107 16.15 3.77 9.86
CA ALA A 107 16.46 4.96 9.06
C ALA A 107 15.28 5.36 8.16
N ALA A 108 14.56 4.40 7.58
CA ALA A 108 13.35 4.68 6.81
C ALA A 108 12.21 5.21 7.69
N LEU A 109 12.01 4.62 8.87
CA LEU A 109 11.03 5.06 9.84
C LEU A 109 11.28 6.51 10.28
N ARG A 110 12.53 6.88 10.55
CA ARG A 110 12.90 8.27 10.87
C ARG A 110 12.56 9.25 9.75
N ARG A 111 12.89 8.91 8.49
CA ARG A 111 12.48 9.74 7.34
C ARG A 111 10.96 9.87 7.24
N TYR A 112 10.25 8.79 7.53
CA TYR A 112 8.79 8.76 7.53
C TYR A 112 8.18 9.64 8.63
N SER A 113 8.71 9.58 9.86
CA SER A 113 8.24 10.39 10.99
C SER A 113 8.61 11.86 10.84
N ASP A 114 9.82 12.18 10.39
CA ASP A 114 10.28 13.56 10.15
C ASP A 114 9.38 14.31 9.16
N ALA A 115 8.96 13.62 8.09
CA ALA A 115 8.06 14.19 7.07
C ALA A 115 6.63 14.41 7.60
N ARG A 116 6.20 13.63 8.61
CA ARG A 116 4.88 13.70 9.24
C ARG A 116 5.03 14.27 10.64
N HIS A 117 5.34 15.56 10.72
CA HIS A 117 5.47 16.29 11.98
C HIS A 117 4.16 16.22 12.80
N GLN A 118 3.97 15.16 13.60
CA GLN A 118 2.97 15.05 14.66
C GLN A 118 3.69 15.20 16.01
N PRO A 119 3.80 16.43 16.54
CA PRO A 119 4.35 16.66 17.87
C PRO A 119 3.25 16.40 18.91
N GLY A 120 3.58 15.71 20.01
CA GLY A 120 2.72 15.78 21.20
C GLY A 120 2.80 14.68 22.25
N GLY A 121 3.74 13.74 22.19
CA GLY A 121 3.86 12.67 23.20
C GLY A 121 5.28 12.53 23.78
N PRO A 122 5.43 12.05 25.03
CA PRO A 122 6.74 11.83 25.65
C PRO A 122 7.62 10.80 24.92
N TYR A 123 7.02 10.00 24.03
CA TYR A 123 7.71 8.94 23.28
C TYR A 123 8.22 9.36 21.88
N GLY A 124 7.89 10.56 21.39
CA GLY A 124 8.37 11.03 20.07
C GLY A 124 8.23 9.97 18.95
N ASP A 125 9.31 9.68 18.25
CA ASP A 125 9.38 8.65 17.19
C ASP A 125 9.33 7.21 17.72
N GLU A 126 9.65 6.97 18.99
CA GLU A 126 9.62 5.63 19.58
C GLU A 126 8.19 5.10 19.71
N ILE A 127 7.17 5.97 19.62
CA ILE A 127 5.77 5.56 19.60
C ILE A 127 5.46 4.58 18.46
N TYR A 128 6.17 4.68 17.34
CA TYR A 128 6.06 3.76 16.21
C TYR A 128 6.61 2.36 16.53
N LEU A 129 7.51 2.23 17.50
CA LEU A 129 8.08 0.95 17.93
C LEU A 129 7.25 0.30 19.06
N VAL A 130 6.45 1.11 19.76
CA VAL A 130 5.57 0.67 20.85
C VAL A 130 4.18 0.31 20.32
N GLU A 131 3.65 1.09 19.39
CA GLU A 131 2.30 0.90 18.83
C GLU A 131 2.37 0.24 17.45
N MET A 132 2.07 -1.07 17.39
CA MET A 132 2.11 -1.84 16.15
C MET A 132 1.21 -1.27 15.05
N SER A 133 0.08 -0.66 15.39
CA SER A 133 -0.81 -0.01 14.42
C SER A 133 -0.10 1.14 13.68
N ARG A 134 0.69 1.96 14.38
CA ARG A 134 1.51 3.02 13.76
C ARG A 134 2.66 2.44 12.95
N TYR A 135 3.25 1.35 13.41
CA TYR A 135 4.28 0.63 12.65
C TYR A 135 3.74 0.08 11.32
N ALA A 136 2.53 -0.49 11.34
CA ALA A 136 1.86 -0.99 10.16
C ALA A 136 1.51 0.13 9.17
N GLU A 137 1.18 1.34 9.66
CA GLU A 137 0.99 2.52 8.81
C GLU A 137 2.28 2.92 8.08
N PHE A 138 3.42 2.97 8.80
CA PHE A 138 4.74 3.18 8.20
C PHE A 138 5.05 2.14 7.12
N ALA A 139 4.89 0.85 7.44
CA ALA A 139 5.19 -0.21 6.49
C ALA A 139 4.28 -0.17 5.26
N SER A 140 3.00 0.16 5.44
CA SER A 140 2.06 0.34 4.33
C SER A 140 2.46 1.50 3.43
N HIS A 141 2.90 2.62 4.02
CA HIS A 141 3.40 3.77 3.28
C HIS A 141 4.63 3.42 2.44
N GLU A 142 5.61 2.71 3.01
CA GLU A 142 6.82 2.31 2.30
C GLU A 142 6.52 1.43 1.09
N ILE A 143 5.59 0.48 1.22
CA ILE A 143 5.17 -0.37 0.09
C ILE A 143 4.46 0.45 -0.99
N LEU A 144 3.55 1.35 -0.60
CA LEU A 144 2.84 2.21 -1.54
C LEU A 144 3.79 3.16 -2.28
N ALA A 145 4.74 3.76 -1.56
CA ALA A 145 5.76 4.61 -2.15
C ALA A 145 6.59 3.86 -3.19
N ARG A 146 6.95 2.59 -2.93
CA ARG A 146 7.65 1.74 -3.91
C ARG A 146 6.80 1.44 -5.14
N ILE A 147 5.50 1.15 -4.96
CA ILE A 147 4.56 0.96 -6.07
C ILE A 147 4.50 2.23 -6.92
N LEU A 148 4.28 3.38 -6.32
CA LEU A 148 4.19 4.66 -7.04
C LEU A 148 5.49 5.01 -7.75
N GLN A 149 6.64 4.81 -7.09
CA GLN A 149 7.94 5.08 -7.67
C GLN A 149 8.26 4.17 -8.86
N SER A 150 7.75 2.93 -8.86
CA SER A 150 7.89 2.03 -10.01
C SER A 150 7.08 2.46 -11.23
N LEU A 151 6.02 3.25 -11.03
CA LEU A 151 5.16 3.77 -12.10
C LEU A 151 5.68 5.08 -12.66
N LEU A 152 6.43 5.86 -11.87
CA LEU A 152 7.03 7.11 -12.31
C LEU A 152 8.22 6.85 -13.24
N PRO A 153 8.34 7.55 -14.38
CA PRO A 153 9.54 7.49 -15.20
C PRO A 153 10.77 7.95 -14.40
N PRO A 154 11.97 7.40 -14.68
CA PRO A 154 13.18 7.84 -13.98
C PRO A 154 13.37 9.35 -14.18
N PRO A 155 13.82 10.10 -13.15
CA PRO A 155 14.06 11.52 -13.29
C PRO A 155 15.07 11.75 -14.42
N CYS A 156 14.68 12.52 -15.44
CA CYS A 156 15.56 12.94 -16.51
C CYS A 156 16.79 13.63 -15.87
N ARG A 157 17.95 13.01 -15.99
CA ARG A 157 19.24 13.60 -15.62
C ARG A 157 19.70 14.60 -16.66
#